data_AF-A0A2V9TGU9-F1
#
_entry.id   AF-A0A2V9TGU9-F1
#
_cell.length_a   1.000
_cell.length_b   1.000
_cell.length_c   1.000
_cell.angle_alpha   90.00
_cell.angle_beta   90.00
_cell.angle_gamma   90.00
#
_symmetry.space_group_name_H-M   'P 1'
#
loop_
_entity.id
_entity.type
_entity.pdbx_description
1 polymer ?
#
loop_
_entity_poly.entity_id
_entity_poly.type
_entity_poly.pdbx_seq_one_letter_code
_entity_poly.pdbx_strand_id
1 'polypeptide(L)'
;MRYWHSFLALVLCLFCSLAWSQYHGPVGSGQGKKRWAEPPEQRNSIQLRNMLDTRELKKDADELARLSQSVPVDIEAVSRGVVSKDLNEKLRRIEKLSKKLRSQIQP
;
A
#
# COMPACT_ATOMS: atom_id res chain seq x y z
N MET A 1 -22.60 12.83 -26.73
CA MET A 1 -21.64 11.95 -26.03
C MET A 1 -21.53 12.32 -24.56
N ARG A 2 -22.49 11.90 -23.72
CA ARG A 2 -22.54 12.30 -22.29
C ARG A 2 -23.03 11.17 -21.37
N TYR A 3 -22.81 9.92 -21.78
CA TYR A 3 -23.18 8.72 -21.01
C TYR A 3 -21.96 7.93 -20.50
N TRP A 4 -20.75 8.26 -20.96
CA TRP A 4 -19.52 7.54 -20.58
C TRP A 4 -19.12 7.80 -19.12
N HIS A 5 -19.30 9.03 -18.62
CA HIS A 5 -19.00 9.36 -17.23
C HIS A 5 -20.04 8.81 -16.25
N SER A 6 -21.33 8.77 -16.63
CA SER A 6 -22.37 8.14 -15.81
C SER A 6 -22.19 6.64 -15.70
N PHE A 7 -21.75 5.96 -16.76
CA PHE A 7 -21.50 4.51 -16.73
C PHE A 7 -20.30 4.17 -15.83
N LEU A 8 -19.24 4.98 -15.88
CA LEU A 8 -18.06 4.83 -15.03
C LEU A 8 -18.40 5.06 -13.54
N ALA A 9 -19.23 6.06 -13.23
CA ALA A 9 -19.69 6.34 -11.87
C ALA A 9 -20.59 5.23 -11.31
N LEU A 10 -21.47 4.65 -12.14
CA LEU A 10 -22.35 3.54 -11.73
C LEU A 10 -21.57 2.26 -11.40
N VAL A 11 -20.53 1.95 -12.18
CA VAL A 11 -19.64 0.79 -11.90
C VAL A 11 -18.80 1.02 -10.64
N LEU A 12 -18.31 2.25 -10.42
CA LEU A 12 -17.57 2.62 -9.21
C LEU A 12 -18.43 2.49 -7.94
N CYS A 13 -19.69 2.93 -7.99
CA CYS A 13 -20.61 2.85 -6.86
C CYS A 13 -21.06 1.41 -6.53
N LEU A 14 -21.17 0.52 -7.52
CA LEU A 14 -21.49 -0.89 -7.28
C LEU A 14 -20.37 -1.64 -6.54
N PHE A 15 -19.10 -1.21 -6.70
CA PHE A 15 -17.96 -1.80 -5.98
C PHE A 15 -17.80 -1.29 -4.54
N CYS A 16 -18.37 -0.14 -4.17
CA CYS A 16 -18.24 0.42 -2.81
C CYS A 16 -19.13 -0.26 -1.76
N SER A 17 -20.13 -1.05 -2.17
CA SER A 17 -21.14 -1.57 -1.24
C SER A 17 -20.79 -2.92 -0.58
N LEU A 18 -19.64 -3.53 -0.86
CA LEU A 18 -19.28 -4.83 -0.27
C LEU A 18 -18.41 -4.78 0.99
N ALA A 19 -18.18 -3.59 1.58
CA ALA A 19 -17.32 -3.46 2.75
C ALA A 19 -17.98 -2.70 3.92
N TRP A 20 -19.20 -3.08 4.31
CA TRP A 20 -19.69 -2.85 5.66
C TRP A 20 -20.65 -3.96 6.09
N SER A 21 -20.10 -5.14 6.34
CA SER A 21 -20.77 -6.08 7.24
C SER A 21 -20.30 -5.79 8.66
N GLN A 22 -21.27 -5.54 9.53
CA GLN A 22 -21.15 -5.19 10.94
C GLN A 22 -20.31 -6.22 11.71
N TYR A 23 -19.15 -5.79 12.24
CA TYR A 23 -18.54 -6.47 13.38
C TYR A 23 -19.10 -5.85 14.66
N HIS A 24 -20.09 -6.53 15.25
CA HIS A 24 -20.49 -6.34 16.64
C HIS A 24 -19.48 -7.07 17.54
N GLY A 25 -18.79 -6.31 18.40
CA GLY A 25 -17.76 -6.86 19.29
C GLY A 25 -18.34 -7.60 20.51
N PRO A 26 -17.55 -8.49 21.14
CA PRO A 26 -17.74 -8.84 22.54
C PRO A 26 -16.97 -7.86 23.43
N VAL A 27 -17.68 -7.21 24.36
CA VAL A 27 -17.10 -6.44 25.46
C VAL A 27 -16.36 -7.42 26.39
N GLY A 28 -15.05 -7.51 26.22
CA GLY A 28 -14.17 -8.22 27.13
C GLY A 28 -13.82 -7.35 28.32
N SER A 29 -14.46 -7.62 29.46
CA SER A 29 -14.07 -7.10 30.77
C SER A 29 -12.73 -7.68 31.21
N GLY A 30 -11.78 -6.81 31.61
CA GLY A 30 -10.73 -7.17 32.55
C GLY A 30 -9.29 -7.03 32.02
N GLN A 31 -8.65 -5.91 32.36
CA GLN A 31 -7.30 -5.94 32.94
C GLN A 31 -6.96 -4.58 33.57
N GLY A 32 -6.79 -4.59 34.90
CA GLY A 32 -6.20 -3.48 35.63
C GLY A 32 -4.75 -3.28 35.21
N LYS A 33 -4.51 -2.34 34.30
CA LYS A 33 -3.17 -1.91 33.91
C LYS A 33 -2.63 -1.02 35.02
N LYS A 34 -1.69 -1.56 35.82
CA LYS A 34 -0.99 -0.82 36.85
C LYS A 34 -0.26 0.37 36.21
N ARG A 35 -0.61 1.55 36.71
CA ARG A 35 -0.14 2.88 36.28
C ARG A 35 1.29 3.11 36.75
N TRP A 36 2.27 2.51 36.09
CA TRP A 36 3.66 2.98 36.13
C TRP A 36 3.83 3.96 34.97
N ALA A 37 4.37 5.15 35.26
CA ALA A 37 4.62 6.18 34.26
C ALA A 37 5.59 5.62 33.20
N GLU A 38 5.12 5.44 31.97
CA GLU A 38 5.99 5.11 30.84
C GLU A 38 7.04 6.24 30.70
N PRO A 39 8.34 5.94 30.67
CA PRO A 39 9.37 6.96 30.47
C PRO A 39 9.11 7.71 29.16
N PRO A 40 9.21 9.06 29.13
CA PRO A 40 8.92 9.85 27.93
C PRO A 40 9.78 9.44 26.71
N GLU A 41 10.91 8.77 26.96
CA GLU A 41 11.82 8.25 25.94
C GLU A 41 11.18 7.14 25.08
N GLN A 42 10.29 6.31 25.65
CA GLN A 42 9.68 5.19 24.94
C GLN A 42 8.55 5.64 24.00
N ARG A 43 7.81 6.69 24.37
CA ARG A 43 6.81 7.31 23.47
C ARG A 43 7.49 7.99 22.29
N ASN A 44 8.61 8.65 22.53
CA ASN A 44 9.38 9.32 21.49
C ASN A 44 9.95 8.31 20.49
N SER A 45 10.55 7.20 20.96
CA SER A 45 11.11 6.18 20.06
C SER A 45 10.06 5.49 19.18
N ILE A 46 8.87 5.20 19.70
CA ILE A 46 7.75 4.64 18.91
C ILE A 46 7.26 5.64 17.87
N GLN A 47 7.08 6.91 18.25
CA GLN A 47 6.63 7.94 17.31
C GLN A 47 7.66 8.20 16.20
N LEU A 48 8.95 8.20 16.55
CA LEU A 48 10.04 8.42 15.61
C LEU A 48 10.18 7.22 14.66
N ARG A 49 10.02 5.99 15.15
CA ARG A 49 9.95 4.78 14.33
C ARG A 49 8.77 4.82 13.36
N ASN A 50 7.56 5.11 13.83
CA ASN A 50 6.37 5.21 12.97
C ASN A 50 6.51 6.30 11.89
N MET A 51 7.13 7.45 12.24
CA MET A 51 7.38 8.53 11.29
C MET A 51 8.44 8.16 10.25
N LEU A 52 9.50 7.46 10.65
CA LEU A 52 10.51 6.92 9.73
C LEU A 52 9.88 5.86 8.81
N ASP A 53 9.07 4.97 9.34
CA ASP A 53 8.35 3.95 8.57
C ASP A 53 7.44 4.59 7.53
N THR A 54 6.75 5.69 7.88
CA THR A 54 5.89 6.44 6.94
C THR A 54 6.69 7.10 5.82
N ARG A 55 7.88 7.65 6.12
CA ARG A 55 8.76 8.26 5.10
C ARG A 55 9.31 7.22 4.14
N GLU A 56 9.75 6.08 4.64
CA GLU A 56 10.23 4.97 3.82
C GLU A 56 9.11 4.36 2.97
N LEU A 57 7.92 4.19 3.54
CA LEU A 57 6.70 3.79 2.81
C LEU A 57 6.42 4.70 1.62
N LYS A 58 6.51 6.01 1.80
CA LYS A 58 6.29 6.96 0.70
C LYS A 58 7.35 6.81 -0.39
N LYS A 59 8.63 6.68 -0.02
CA LYS A 59 9.71 6.46 -0.99
C LYS A 59 9.52 5.16 -1.78
N ASP A 60 9.16 4.07 -1.10
CA ASP A 60 8.90 2.79 -1.74
C ASP A 60 7.73 2.90 -2.73
N ALA A 61 6.68 3.65 -2.39
CA ALA A 61 5.53 3.90 -3.26
C ALA A 61 5.90 4.75 -4.48
N ASP A 62 6.69 5.81 -4.29
CA ASP A 62 7.19 6.66 -5.38
C ASP A 62 8.09 5.85 -6.33
N GLU A 63 8.95 4.96 -5.79
CA GLU A 63 9.79 4.08 -6.59
C GLU A 63 8.96 3.07 -7.38
N LEU A 64 7.97 2.44 -6.75
CA LEU A 64 7.05 1.53 -7.42
C LEU A 64 6.35 2.22 -8.59
N ALA A 65 5.84 3.44 -8.39
CA ALA A 65 5.16 4.20 -9.44
C ALA A 65 6.09 4.48 -10.63
N ARG A 66 7.34 4.90 -10.37
CA ARG A 66 8.34 5.15 -11.41
C ARG A 66 8.68 3.90 -12.21
N LEU A 67 8.90 2.77 -11.53
CA LEU A 67 9.20 1.51 -12.20
C LEU A 67 8.01 1.02 -13.03
N SER A 68 6.79 1.12 -12.49
CA SER A 68 5.59 0.73 -13.23
C SER A 68 5.35 1.59 -14.47
N GLN A 69 5.68 2.88 -14.42
CA GLN A 69 5.57 3.79 -15.57
C GLN A 69 6.52 3.42 -16.73
N SER A 70 7.67 2.78 -16.46
CA SER A 70 8.61 2.39 -17.52
C SER A 70 8.25 1.07 -18.21
N VAL A 71 7.43 0.22 -17.58
CA VAL A 71 7.07 -1.11 -18.09
C VAL A 71 6.50 -1.08 -19.52
N PRO A 72 5.56 -0.19 -19.89
CA PRO A 72 5.03 -0.17 -21.26
C PRO A 72 6.11 0.03 -22.33
N VAL A 73 7.07 0.93 -22.09
CA VAL A 73 8.18 1.20 -23.01
C VAL A 73 9.09 -0.03 -23.16
N ASP A 74 9.38 -0.70 -22.05
CA ASP A 74 10.18 -1.92 -22.06
C ASP A 74 9.46 -3.06 -22.81
N ILE A 75 8.13 -3.15 -22.67
CA ILE A 75 7.30 -4.14 -23.40
C ILE A 75 7.27 -3.86 -24.91
N GLU A 76 7.25 -2.59 -25.32
CA GLU A 76 7.41 -2.24 -26.73
C GLU A 76 8.78 -2.61 -27.28
N ALA A 77 9.84 -2.55 -26.45
CA ALA A 77 11.15 -3.04 -26.87
C ALA A 77 11.16 -4.56 -27.04
N VAL A 78 10.50 -5.30 -26.14
CA VAL A 78 10.32 -6.75 -26.25
C VAL A 78 9.55 -7.13 -27.51
N SER A 79 8.49 -6.40 -27.87
CA SER A 79 7.72 -6.68 -29.09
C SER A 79 8.54 -6.50 -30.37
N ARG A 80 9.60 -5.67 -30.32
CA ARG A 80 10.61 -5.52 -31.38
C ARG A 80 11.73 -6.56 -31.32
N GLY A 81 11.61 -7.58 -30.48
CA GLY A 81 12.58 -8.67 -30.32
C GLY A 81 13.74 -8.37 -29.36
N VAL A 82 13.69 -7.26 -28.61
CA VAL A 82 14.72 -6.89 -27.64
C VAL A 82 14.28 -7.26 -26.24
N VAL A 83 14.73 -8.43 -25.75
CA VAL A 83 14.49 -8.85 -24.36
C VAL A 83 15.64 -8.35 -23.47
N SER A 84 15.42 -7.23 -22.80
CA SER A 84 16.40 -6.73 -21.83
C SER A 84 16.25 -7.45 -20.48
N LYS A 85 17.38 -7.90 -19.89
CA LYS A 85 17.43 -8.40 -18.50
C LYS A 85 16.89 -7.35 -17.51
N ASP A 86 17.01 -6.09 -17.87
CA ASP A 86 16.53 -4.93 -17.13
C ASP A 86 15.02 -4.99 -16.86
N LEU A 87 14.20 -5.41 -17.83
CA LEU A 87 12.75 -5.53 -17.64
C LEU A 87 12.41 -6.58 -16.56
N ASN A 88 13.06 -7.75 -16.61
CA ASN A 88 12.82 -8.79 -15.61
C ASN A 88 13.22 -8.35 -14.20
N GLU A 89 14.32 -7.61 -14.07
CA GLU A 89 14.76 -7.06 -12.79
C GLU A 89 13.80 -5.99 -12.26
N LYS A 90 13.34 -5.07 -13.13
CA LYS A 90 12.32 -4.07 -12.78
C LYS A 90 11.05 -4.71 -12.27
N LEU A 91 10.51 -5.71 -12.97
CA LEU A 91 9.29 -6.42 -12.56
C LEU A 91 9.47 -7.10 -11.19
N ARG A 92 10.61 -7.75 -10.96
CA ARG A 92 10.94 -8.34 -9.66
C ARG A 92 11.01 -7.28 -8.55
N ARG A 93 11.50 -6.08 -8.86
CA ARG A 93 11.58 -4.97 -7.91
C ARG A 93 10.20 -4.39 -7.59
N ILE A 94 9.32 -4.23 -8.59
CA ILE A 94 7.91 -3.87 -8.40
C ILE A 94 7.21 -4.89 -7.48
N GLU A 95 7.43 -6.19 -7.68
CA GLU A 95 6.86 -7.25 -6.82
C GLU A 95 7.31 -7.09 -5.36
N LYS A 96 8.61 -6.87 -5.12
CA LYS A 96 9.14 -6.66 -3.78
C LYS A 96 8.54 -5.43 -3.10
N LEU A 97 8.48 -4.31 -3.82
CA LEU A 97 7.93 -3.06 -3.29
C LEU A 97 6.44 -3.20 -2.97
N SER A 98 5.65 -3.80 -3.86
CA SER A 98 4.21 -4.00 -3.62
C SER A 98 3.95 -4.91 -2.40
N LYS A 99 4.73 -5.98 -2.23
CA LYS A 99 4.68 -6.84 -1.04
C LYS A 99 5.02 -6.06 0.24
N LYS A 100 6.10 -5.27 0.22
CA LYS A 100 6.54 -4.46 1.36
C LYS A 100 5.49 -3.43 1.77
N LEU A 101 4.92 -2.70 0.81
CA LEU A 101 3.85 -1.73 1.07
C LEU A 101 2.63 -2.44 1.70
N ARG A 102 2.22 -3.57 1.11
CA ARG A 102 1.07 -4.34 1.60
C ARG A 102 1.29 -4.90 3.02
N SER A 103 2.49 -5.34 3.37
CA SER A 103 2.80 -5.83 4.73
C SER A 103 2.86 -4.74 5.77
N GLN A 104 3.09 -3.49 5.37
CA GLN A 104 3.13 -2.36 6.30
C GLN A 104 1.73 -1.75 6.56
N ILE A 105 0.77 -1.98 5.66
CA ILE A 105 -0.61 -1.48 5.79
C ILE A 105 -1.53 -2.52 6.47
N GLN A 106 -1.24 -3.82 6.34
CA GLN A 106 -1.92 -4.88 7.11
C GLN A 106 -1.10 -5.15 8.39
N PRO A 107 -1.63 -4.81 9.58
CA PRO A 107 -0.96 -5.09 10.86
C PRO A 107 -0.89 -6.58 11.20
#